data_AF-A0AAJ1MAE9-F1
#
_entry.id   AF-A0AAJ1MAE9-F1
#
_cell.length_a   1.000
_cell.length_b   1.000
_cell.length_c   1.000
_cell.angle_alpha   90.00
_cell.angle_beta   90.00
_cell.angle_gamma   90.00
#
_symmetry.space_group_name_H-M   'P 1'
#
loop_
_entity.id
_entity.type
_entity.pdbx_description
1 polymer ?
#
loop_
_entity_poly.entity_id
_entity_poly.type
_entity_poly.pdbx_seq_one_letter_code
_entity_poly.pdbx_strand_id
1 'polypeptide(L)'
;MLSFNTLYGQPAALMRRRIWSGEERKLPAASVRVENMFKAHQGFLPNFSLGVPTRAVWNGRVYAVATATTLYTTPDLRTITSRFVTTGTIQGLAQHNGTIVVSYVDGSQYGLRASTNDVSFTAPAGAQAVAAISRAGGFFFGQQTSTGLSYCYRSVAGTDTWLNTPMPSGDPWHKFLFNGSAYLALSGAGPSWINAAVSDSGASFISSTGFNALRNTVSAASAALNQGIAVGTKFVLFGAVGKRMWTATSEDGHNFDLKVQLLPLLDGEDVQSITSAIVLDGVIYARAVTLDNANASRLRLVASYDAGANWRLFPPAFVPRTGVVDVTTPIFALEPGKGLFLGTQGMGLLSDVDNDREFYYEQGAA
;
A
#
# COMPACT_ATOMS: atom_id res chain seq x y z
N MET A 1 -31.07 -33.95 43.13
CA MET A 1 -29.82 -34.61 43.58
C MET A 1 -29.55 -35.77 42.66
N LEU A 2 -28.28 -36.07 42.39
CA LEU A 2 -27.69 -36.95 41.35
C LEU A 2 -27.31 -36.21 40.06
N SER A 3 -26.12 -36.38 39.49
CA SER A 3 -24.77 -36.61 40.02
C SER A 3 -23.86 -36.41 38.81
N PHE A 4 -22.85 -35.56 38.95
CA PHE A 4 -21.72 -35.51 38.03
C PHE A 4 -20.93 -36.82 38.16
N ASN A 5 -20.66 -37.50 37.05
CA ASN A 5 -19.60 -38.50 36.96
C ASN A 5 -18.94 -38.33 35.57
N THR A 6 -17.74 -37.74 35.50
CA THR A 6 -16.41 -38.36 35.73
C THR A 6 -15.93 -39.23 34.56
N LEU A 7 -15.88 -38.67 33.35
CA LEU A 7 -15.07 -39.25 32.27
C LEU A 7 -14.02 -38.29 31.69
N TYR A 8 -14.06 -37.00 32.03
CA TYR A 8 -12.98 -36.06 31.70
C TYR A 8 -12.75 -35.09 32.86
N GLY A 9 -11.99 -35.55 33.85
CA GLY A 9 -11.46 -34.71 34.91
C GLY A 9 -10.33 -33.85 34.39
N GLN A 10 -10.64 -32.58 34.08
CA GLN A 10 -9.82 -31.37 34.25
C GLN A 10 -10.68 -30.20 33.74
N PRO A 11 -10.63 -29.01 34.35
CA PRO A 11 -11.35 -27.85 33.84
C PRO A 11 -10.91 -27.69 32.40
N ALA A 12 -11.87 -27.60 31.48
CA ALA A 12 -11.64 -27.38 30.07
C ALA A 12 -10.51 -26.35 29.90
N ALA A 13 -9.31 -26.86 29.64
CA ALA A 13 -8.23 -26.07 29.14
C ALA A 13 -8.78 -25.62 27.79
N LEU A 14 -9.31 -24.39 27.77
CA LEU A 14 -9.49 -23.57 26.60
C LEU A 14 -8.13 -23.54 25.90
N MET A 15 -7.85 -24.60 25.15
CA MET A 15 -6.75 -24.66 24.22
C MET A 15 -7.10 -23.63 23.16
N ARG A 16 -6.53 -22.43 23.34
CA ARG A 16 -6.38 -21.38 22.34
C ARG A 16 -5.76 -22.02 21.09
N ARG A 17 -6.58 -22.56 20.21
CA ARG A 17 -6.14 -23.11 18.93
C ARG A 17 -6.64 -22.21 17.82
N ARG A 18 -5.69 -21.40 17.38
CA ARG A 18 -5.61 -20.64 16.13
C ARG A 18 -6.23 -21.42 14.97
N ILE A 19 -7.27 -20.85 14.39
CA ILE A 19 -7.81 -21.08 13.05
C ILE A 19 -8.24 -19.65 12.73
N TRP A 20 -7.55 -18.84 11.93
CA TRP A 20 -7.50 -18.87 10.48
C TRP A 20 -6.14 -18.35 10.00
N SER A 21 -5.50 -19.06 9.08
CA SER A 21 -4.30 -18.60 8.37
C SER A 21 -4.57 -18.52 6.88
N GLY A 22 -4.20 -17.41 6.24
CA GLY A 22 -3.88 -17.28 4.81
C GLY A 22 -5.00 -17.50 3.79
N GLU A 23 -5.61 -18.70 3.75
CA GLU A 23 -6.53 -19.11 2.68
C GLU A 23 -8.00 -19.18 3.10
N GLU A 24 -8.31 -19.46 4.36
CA GLU A 24 -9.71 -19.71 4.76
C GLU A 24 -10.57 -18.44 4.73
N ARG A 25 -9.99 -17.22 4.73
CA ARG A 25 -10.73 -15.93 4.57
C ARG A 25 -11.54 -15.82 3.26
N LYS A 26 -11.48 -16.82 2.38
CA LYS A 26 -12.13 -16.89 1.06
C LYS A 26 -13.46 -17.67 1.02
N LEU A 27 -14.09 -17.99 2.16
CA LEU A 27 -15.40 -18.68 2.12
C LEU A 27 -16.53 -17.74 1.63
N PRO A 28 -17.28 -18.11 0.58
CA PRO A 28 -18.36 -17.28 0.02
C PRO A 28 -19.54 -17.00 0.96
N ALA A 29 -19.67 -17.77 2.05
CA ALA A 29 -20.81 -17.72 2.98
C ALA A 29 -20.52 -16.98 4.29
N ALA A 30 -19.29 -16.54 4.54
CA ALA A 30 -18.97 -15.74 5.72
C ALA A 30 -19.31 -14.27 5.45
N SER A 31 -20.52 -13.85 5.81
CA SER A 31 -20.83 -12.42 5.90
C SER A 31 -20.02 -11.83 7.04
N VAL A 32 -18.91 -11.16 6.72
CA VAL A 32 -18.26 -10.25 7.67
C VAL A 32 -19.29 -9.17 8.01
N ARG A 33 -19.92 -9.27 9.19
CA ARG A 33 -20.81 -8.22 9.70
C ARG A 33 -20.01 -6.93 9.78
N VAL A 34 -20.66 -5.85 9.36
CA VAL A 34 -20.13 -4.49 9.14
C VAL A 34 -19.65 -3.83 10.45
N GLU A 35 -19.69 -4.51 11.59
CA GLU A 35 -19.54 -3.93 12.93
C GLU A 35 -18.10 -3.93 13.46
N ASN A 36 -17.17 -4.70 12.88
CA ASN A 36 -15.73 -4.60 13.22
C ASN A 36 -15.03 -3.52 12.39
N MET A 37 -15.54 -2.28 12.49
CA MET A 37 -14.94 -1.12 11.85
C MET A 37 -13.59 -0.81 12.48
N PHE A 38 -12.60 -0.48 11.66
CA PHE A 38 -11.38 0.20 12.10
C PHE A 38 -11.75 1.32 13.09
N LYS A 39 -11.21 1.26 14.30
CA LYS A 39 -11.40 2.34 15.27
C LYS A 39 -10.37 3.42 14.99
N ALA A 40 -10.83 4.65 14.80
CA ALA A 40 -9.93 5.78 14.75
C ALA A 40 -9.32 5.98 16.13
N HIS A 41 -8.02 5.75 16.27
CA HIS A 41 -7.31 6.07 17.50
C HIS A 41 -6.66 7.45 17.32
N GLN A 42 -7.26 8.44 17.97
CA GLN A 42 -6.62 9.76 18.11
C GLN A 42 -5.44 9.65 19.07
N GLY A 43 -4.30 10.26 18.72
CA GLY A 43 -3.14 10.38 19.60
C GLY A 43 -2.09 9.27 19.54
N PHE A 44 -2.18 8.34 18.58
CA PHE A 44 -1.13 7.32 18.39
C PHE A 44 0.09 7.83 17.61
N LEU A 45 -0.03 8.99 16.94
CA LEU A 45 1.10 9.53 16.21
C LEU A 45 2.07 10.21 17.18
N PRO A 46 3.35 9.81 17.16
CA PRO A 46 4.34 10.52 17.92
C PRO A 46 4.51 11.91 17.30
N ASN A 47 4.82 12.90 18.13
CA ASN A 47 5.18 14.23 17.66
C ASN A 47 6.51 14.12 16.91
N PHE A 48 6.46 13.85 15.60
CA PHE A 48 7.61 13.96 14.72
C PHE A 48 8.00 15.44 14.71
N SER A 49 8.97 15.78 15.55
CA SER A 49 9.40 17.14 15.83
C SER A 49 9.80 17.96 14.59
N LEU A 50 9.96 17.33 13.42
CA LEU A 50 10.32 17.96 12.14
C LEU A 50 9.38 17.60 10.97
N GLY A 51 8.09 17.42 11.22
CA GLY A 51 7.06 17.46 10.17
C GLY A 51 6.22 16.21 10.01
N VAL A 52 5.28 16.25 9.05
CA VAL A 52 4.32 15.18 8.79
C VAL A 52 5.02 14.02 8.07
N PRO A 53 4.83 12.76 8.51
CA PRO A 53 5.29 11.60 7.76
C PRO A 53 4.73 11.61 6.34
N THR A 54 5.59 11.32 5.36
CA THR A 54 5.19 11.19 3.95
C THR A 54 5.27 9.75 3.48
N ARG A 55 6.11 8.93 4.14
CA ARG A 55 6.35 7.51 3.79
C ARG A 55 6.70 6.71 5.04
N ALA A 56 6.29 5.46 5.08
CA ALA A 56 6.77 4.54 6.10
C ALA A 56 6.76 3.08 5.61
N VAL A 57 7.65 2.27 6.18
CA VAL A 57 7.71 0.82 5.96
C VAL A 57 8.04 0.11 7.27
N TRP A 58 7.45 -1.07 7.48
CA TRP A 58 7.84 -2.01 8.53
C TRP A 58 8.79 -3.06 7.95
N ASN A 59 9.97 -3.23 8.53
CA ASN A 59 10.96 -4.20 8.04
C ASN A 59 10.97 -5.53 8.82
N GLY A 60 10.05 -5.73 9.76
CA GLY A 60 10.04 -6.89 10.66
C GLY A 60 10.58 -6.60 12.07
N ARG A 61 11.23 -5.46 12.28
CA ARG A 61 11.85 -5.08 13.57
C ARG A 61 11.49 -3.66 14.00
N VAL A 62 11.58 -2.72 13.07
CA VAL A 62 11.22 -1.32 13.29
C VAL A 62 10.42 -0.77 12.12
N TYR A 63 9.66 0.28 12.39
CA TYR A 63 9.16 1.18 11.36
C TYR A 63 10.28 2.13 10.96
N ALA A 64 10.57 2.20 9.67
CA ALA A 64 11.25 3.34 9.09
C ALA A 64 10.20 4.35 8.64
N VAL A 65 10.30 5.60 9.11
CA VAL A 65 9.33 6.66 8.82
C VAL A 65 10.09 7.86 8.29
N ALA A 66 9.73 8.32 7.10
CA ALA A 66 10.34 9.50 6.49
C ALA A 66 9.37 10.68 6.53
N THR A 67 9.90 11.85 6.89
CA THR A 67 9.32 13.15 6.54
C THR A 67 9.90 13.60 5.20
N ALA A 68 9.68 14.86 4.81
CA ALA A 68 10.27 15.41 3.60
C ALA A 68 11.80 15.29 3.58
N THR A 69 12.49 15.49 4.71
CA THR A 69 13.96 15.60 4.77
C THR A 69 14.62 14.71 5.82
N THR A 70 13.85 14.08 6.69
CA THR A 70 14.42 13.33 7.82
C THR A 70 13.91 11.89 7.82
N LEU A 71 14.84 10.94 8.01
CA LEU A 71 14.50 9.55 8.27
C LEU A 71 14.55 9.28 9.78
N TYR A 72 13.47 8.67 10.26
CA TYR A 72 13.34 8.16 11.61
C TYR A 72 13.21 6.64 11.59
N THR A 73 13.59 6.02 12.71
CA THR A 73 13.11 4.67 13.02
C THR A 73 12.43 4.64 14.37
N THR A 74 11.44 3.76 14.51
CA THR A 74 10.70 3.58 15.74
C THR A 74 10.19 2.15 15.83
N PRO A 75 10.30 1.47 16.98
CA PRO A 75 9.77 0.11 17.14
C PRO A 75 8.25 0.09 17.34
N ASP A 76 7.65 1.19 17.78
CA ASP A 76 6.30 1.24 18.36
C ASP A 76 5.48 2.46 17.88
N LEU A 77 6.04 3.27 16.98
CA LEU A 77 5.50 4.58 16.58
C LEU A 77 5.31 5.52 17.77
N ARG A 78 6.10 5.38 18.84
CA ARG A 78 6.11 6.28 20.01
C ARG A 78 7.51 6.74 20.32
N THR A 79 8.41 5.77 20.41
CA THR A 79 9.84 5.94 20.64
C THR A 79 10.52 6.24 19.31
N ILE A 80 10.64 7.52 18.96
CA ILE A 80 11.26 7.94 17.71
C ILE A 80 12.77 8.14 17.90
N THR A 81 13.57 7.61 16.98
CA THR A 81 14.99 7.94 16.85
C THR A 81 15.28 8.50 15.46
N SER A 82 15.81 9.73 15.38
CA SER A 82 16.31 10.30 14.13
C SER A 82 17.56 9.54 13.67
N ARG A 83 17.62 9.17 12.39
CA ARG A 83 18.76 8.44 11.81
C ARG A 83 19.65 9.34 11.00
N PHE A 84 19.06 10.10 10.08
CA PHE A 84 19.77 11.15 9.36
C PHE A 84 18.80 12.18 8.81
N VAL A 85 19.36 13.35 8.53
CA VAL A 85 18.69 14.45 7.83
C VAL A 85 19.38 14.59 6.48
N THR A 86 18.60 14.74 5.41
CA THR A 86 19.07 15.12 4.08
C THR A 86 18.89 16.62 3.90
N THR A 87 19.81 17.23 3.17
CA THR A 87 19.69 18.60 2.62
C THR A 87 18.59 18.69 1.56
N GLY A 88 18.34 17.58 0.87
CA GLY A 88 17.27 17.41 -0.11
C GLY A 88 16.02 16.70 0.39
N THR A 89 15.17 16.28 -0.55
CA THR A 89 13.88 15.61 -0.28
C THR A 89 14.01 14.09 -0.38
N ILE A 90 13.54 13.37 0.63
CA ILE A 90 13.37 11.91 0.59
C ILE A 90 12.21 11.58 -0.36
N GLN A 91 12.53 10.86 -1.44
CA GLN A 91 11.61 10.54 -2.52
C GLN A 91 11.09 9.11 -2.45
N GLY A 92 11.73 8.22 -1.70
CA GLY A 92 11.38 6.81 -1.71
C GLY A 92 11.87 6.08 -0.49
N LEU A 93 11.07 5.08 -0.08
CA LEU A 93 11.36 4.21 1.04
C LEU A 93 10.84 2.82 0.70
N ALA A 94 11.71 1.82 0.77
CA ALA A 94 11.38 0.43 0.49
C ALA A 94 12.09 -0.50 1.48
N GLN A 95 11.51 -1.68 1.71
CA GLN A 95 12.15 -2.72 2.51
C GLN A 95 12.07 -4.09 1.85
N HIS A 96 13.10 -4.89 2.06
CA HIS A 96 13.14 -6.31 1.68
C HIS A 96 14.09 -7.07 2.60
N ASN A 97 13.64 -8.21 3.13
CA ASN A 97 14.42 -9.10 4.02
C ASN A 97 15.11 -8.35 5.16
N GLY A 98 14.40 -7.42 5.81
CA GLY A 98 14.92 -6.61 6.91
C GLY A 98 15.79 -5.42 6.48
N THR A 99 16.24 -5.36 5.22
CA THR A 99 16.98 -4.21 4.69
C THR A 99 16.02 -3.08 4.36
N ILE A 100 16.35 -1.87 4.79
CA ILE A 100 15.64 -0.63 4.44
C ILE A 100 16.49 0.14 3.46
N VAL A 101 15.90 0.59 2.35
CA VAL A 101 16.55 1.44 1.35
C VAL A 101 15.75 2.73 1.18
N VAL A 102 16.48 3.84 1.16
CA VAL A 102 15.95 5.20 1.05
C VAL A 102 16.52 5.87 -0.19
N SER A 103 15.66 6.43 -1.03
CA SER A 103 16.06 7.31 -2.14
C SER A 103 15.76 8.77 -1.80
N TYR A 104 16.64 9.67 -2.23
CA TYR A 104 16.50 11.10 -2.00
C TYR A 104 17.05 11.92 -3.17
N VAL A 105 16.60 13.17 -3.25
CA VAL A 105 17.01 14.17 -4.24
C VAL A 105 17.55 15.37 -3.52
N ASP A 106 18.81 15.71 -3.74
CA ASP A 106 19.46 16.92 -3.21
C ASP A 106 19.89 17.83 -4.37
N GLY A 107 19.12 18.90 -4.61
CA GLY A 107 19.25 19.73 -5.80
C GLY A 107 19.05 18.89 -7.07
N SER A 108 20.11 18.78 -7.89
CA SER A 108 20.13 17.96 -9.11
C SER A 108 20.71 16.55 -8.91
N GLN A 109 21.15 16.21 -7.69
CA GLN A 109 21.76 14.93 -7.37
C GLN A 109 20.76 13.95 -6.78
N TYR A 110 20.79 12.71 -7.28
CA TYR A 110 20.01 11.59 -6.75
C TYR A 110 20.93 10.71 -5.89
N GLY A 111 20.41 10.21 -4.77
CA GLY A 111 21.19 9.38 -3.86
C GLY A 111 20.39 8.24 -3.23
N LEU A 112 21.13 7.24 -2.77
CA LEU A 112 20.61 6.08 -2.04
C LEU A 112 21.32 5.95 -0.70
N ARG A 113 20.56 5.54 0.31
CA ARG A 113 21.11 5.00 1.56
C ARG A 113 20.40 3.72 1.92
N ALA A 114 21.13 2.74 2.42
CA ALA A 114 20.59 1.46 2.85
C ALA A 114 21.06 1.13 4.27
N SER A 115 20.26 0.33 4.99
CA SER A 115 20.59 -0.19 6.30
C SER A 115 20.06 -1.60 6.49
N THR A 116 20.91 -2.47 7.04
CA THR A 116 20.56 -3.84 7.46
C THR A 116 20.42 -3.97 8.98
N ASN A 117 20.85 -2.95 9.73
CA ASN A 117 20.86 -2.93 11.20
C ASN A 117 19.93 -1.87 11.79
N ASP A 118 19.17 -1.16 10.95
CA ASP A 118 18.17 -0.15 11.31
C ASP A 118 18.73 1.12 11.97
N VAL A 119 20.06 1.22 12.11
CA VAL A 119 20.76 2.29 12.83
C VAL A 119 21.64 3.09 11.89
N SER A 120 22.52 2.43 11.16
CA SER A 120 23.49 3.07 10.26
C SER A 120 22.98 2.98 8.83
N PHE A 121 22.82 4.13 8.19
CA PHE A 121 22.35 4.26 6.82
C PHE A 121 23.47 4.81 5.95
N THR A 122 24.01 3.96 5.08
CA THR A 122 25.18 4.29 4.24
C THR A 122 24.84 4.14 2.76
N ALA A 123 25.57 4.82 1.90
CA ALA A 123 25.45 4.63 0.46
C ALA A 123 25.83 3.18 0.08
N PRO A 124 25.01 2.47 -0.72
CA PRO A 124 25.37 1.16 -1.27
C PRO A 124 26.67 1.23 -2.10
N ALA A 125 27.38 0.10 -2.20
CA ALA A 125 28.57 0.02 -3.04
C ALA A 125 28.20 0.19 -4.52
N GLY A 126 28.81 1.16 -5.21
CA GLY A 126 28.46 1.49 -6.59
C GLY A 126 27.07 2.12 -6.74
N ALA A 127 26.65 2.91 -5.73
CA ALA A 127 25.35 3.57 -5.69
C ALA A 127 25.02 4.29 -7.01
N GLN A 128 23.85 3.97 -7.54
CA GLN A 128 23.29 4.62 -8.72
C GLN A 128 22.50 5.86 -8.31
N ALA A 129 22.36 6.80 -9.25
CA ALA A 129 21.61 8.03 -9.08
C ALA A 129 20.09 7.74 -9.17
N VAL A 130 19.50 7.16 -8.12
CA VAL A 130 18.09 6.75 -8.11
C VAL A 130 17.19 7.80 -7.45
N ALA A 131 16.20 8.28 -8.19
CA ALA A 131 15.18 9.22 -7.76
C ALA A 131 14.06 8.53 -6.97
N ALA A 132 13.50 7.46 -7.52
CA ALA A 132 12.38 6.74 -6.92
C ALA A 132 12.73 5.27 -6.69
N ILE A 133 12.23 4.70 -5.60
CA ILE A 133 12.44 3.30 -5.24
C ILE A 133 11.12 2.58 -5.02
N SER A 134 11.06 1.33 -5.44
CA SER A 134 9.97 0.40 -5.16
C SER A 134 10.53 -0.98 -4.85
N ARG A 135 9.72 -1.81 -4.20
CA ARG A 135 10.04 -3.22 -3.96
C ARG A 135 9.00 -4.09 -4.64
N ALA A 136 9.47 -5.06 -5.42
CA ALA A 136 8.64 -6.07 -6.06
C ALA A 136 9.38 -7.42 -6.04
N GLY A 137 8.68 -8.47 -5.60
CA GLY A 137 9.25 -9.80 -5.50
C GLY A 137 10.50 -9.83 -4.62
N GLY A 138 11.58 -10.35 -5.18
CA GLY A 138 12.90 -10.46 -4.55
C GLY A 138 13.85 -9.30 -4.86
N PHE A 139 13.36 -8.19 -5.43
CA PHE A 139 14.19 -7.07 -5.84
C PHE A 139 13.72 -5.73 -5.30
N PHE A 140 14.68 -4.84 -5.11
CA PHE A 140 14.46 -3.41 -5.19
C PHE A 140 14.57 -2.97 -6.64
N PHE A 141 13.67 -2.07 -7.05
CA PHE A 141 13.72 -1.38 -8.33
C PHE A 141 13.88 0.11 -8.10
N GLY A 142 14.79 0.71 -8.84
CA GLY A 142 15.20 2.10 -8.69
C GLY A 142 15.12 2.79 -10.04
N GLN A 143 14.51 3.95 -10.06
CA GLN A 143 14.38 4.76 -11.26
C GLN A 143 15.29 5.97 -11.18
N GLN A 144 16.06 6.20 -12.24
CA GLN A 144 16.72 7.47 -12.50
C GLN A 144 15.97 8.19 -13.62
N THR A 145 15.78 9.50 -13.47
CA THR A 145 15.28 10.36 -14.55
C THR A 145 16.36 11.40 -14.83
N SER A 146 16.97 11.36 -16.01
CA SER A 146 17.76 12.48 -16.53
C SER A 146 17.02 13.08 -17.72
N THR A 147 17.38 14.29 -18.15
CA THR A 147 16.76 15.02 -19.27
C THR A 147 16.37 14.12 -20.45
N GLY A 148 15.07 13.78 -20.54
CA GLY A 148 14.48 12.99 -21.62
C GLY A 148 14.71 11.47 -21.59
N LEU A 149 15.45 10.93 -20.62
CA LEU A 149 15.74 9.48 -20.52
C LEU A 149 15.49 8.97 -19.10
N SER A 150 14.74 7.87 -18.97
CA SER A 150 14.61 7.16 -17.71
C SER A 150 15.36 5.83 -17.75
N TYR A 151 16.20 5.61 -16.73
CA TYR A 151 16.92 4.36 -16.51
C TYR A 151 16.31 3.63 -15.32
N CYS A 152 16.19 2.31 -15.44
CA CYS A 152 15.71 1.44 -14.37
C CYS A 152 16.85 0.54 -13.92
N TYR A 153 17.04 0.46 -12.62
CA TYR A 153 18.02 -0.40 -11.99
C TYR A 153 17.32 -1.36 -11.05
N ARG A 154 17.93 -2.52 -10.83
CA ARG A 154 17.49 -3.47 -9.81
C ARG A 154 18.63 -3.91 -8.93
N SER A 155 18.28 -4.35 -7.73
CA SER A 155 19.21 -4.86 -6.74
C SER A 155 18.50 -5.91 -5.87
N VAL A 156 19.21 -6.96 -5.46
CA VAL A 156 18.63 -8.03 -4.63
C VAL A 156 18.64 -7.61 -3.17
N ALA A 157 19.76 -7.06 -2.70
CA ALA A 157 19.97 -6.78 -1.29
C ALA A 157 19.77 -5.29 -0.92
N GLY A 158 19.72 -4.39 -1.90
CA GLY A 158 19.70 -2.95 -1.72
C GLY A 158 21.07 -2.34 -1.41
N THR A 159 21.98 -3.13 -0.86
CA THR A 159 23.37 -2.78 -0.49
C THR A 159 24.41 -3.27 -1.51
N ASP A 160 24.01 -4.20 -2.38
CA ASP A 160 24.79 -4.74 -3.51
C ASP A 160 24.82 -3.77 -4.69
N THR A 161 25.57 -4.13 -5.73
CA THR A 161 25.62 -3.37 -6.98
C THR A 161 24.27 -3.40 -7.69
N TRP A 162 23.78 -2.23 -8.06
CA TRP A 162 22.53 -2.08 -8.80
C TRP A 162 22.77 -2.27 -10.29
N LEU A 163 22.05 -3.22 -10.89
CA LEU A 163 22.20 -3.60 -12.29
C LEU A 163 21.16 -2.90 -13.16
N ASN A 164 21.57 -2.45 -14.35
CA ASN A 164 20.64 -1.93 -15.34
C ASN A 164 19.57 -2.98 -15.68
N THR A 165 18.32 -2.54 -15.73
CA THR A 165 17.16 -3.37 -16.06
C THR A 165 16.59 -2.88 -17.38
N PRO A 166 16.76 -3.64 -18.47
CA PRO A 166 16.23 -3.25 -19.77
C PRO A 166 14.72 -3.07 -19.73
N MET A 167 14.27 -1.90 -20.18
CA MET A 167 12.87 -1.52 -20.32
C MET A 167 12.51 -1.37 -21.80
N PRO A 168 11.25 -1.57 -22.19
CA PRO A 168 10.85 -1.54 -23.60
C PRO A 168 10.81 -0.14 -24.23
N SER A 169 10.96 0.92 -23.42
CA SER A 169 10.98 2.32 -23.84
C SER A 169 11.74 3.17 -22.83
N GLY A 170 12.08 4.41 -23.21
CA GLY A 170 12.67 5.42 -22.32
C GLY A 170 11.67 6.10 -21.37
N ASP A 171 10.45 5.58 -21.26
CA ASP A 171 9.41 6.13 -20.39
C ASP A 171 9.83 6.10 -18.92
N PRO A 172 9.29 7.00 -18.08
CA PRO A 172 9.55 6.96 -16.66
C PRO A 172 8.71 5.86 -15.97
N TRP A 173 9.37 4.79 -15.55
CA TRP A 173 8.76 3.63 -14.86
C TRP A 173 8.81 3.81 -13.34
N HIS A 174 7.67 4.14 -12.74
CA HIS A 174 7.59 4.58 -11.35
C HIS A 174 7.19 3.48 -10.37
N LYS A 175 6.52 2.44 -10.84
CA LYS A 175 5.96 1.40 -9.98
C LYS A 175 6.23 0.01 -10.53
N PHE A 176 6.74 -0.84 -9.65
CA PHE A 176 6.98 -2.25 -9.93
C PHE A 176 6.15 -3.08 -8.96
N LEU A 177 5.52 -4.12 -9.47
CA LEU A 177 4.62 -5.02 -8.76
C LEU A 177 5.05 -6.46 -9.03
N PHE A 178 4.78 -7.35 -8.09
CA PHE A 178 5.00 -8.79 -8.26
C PHE A 178 3.84 -9.55 -7.62
N ASN A 179 3.20 -10.43 -8.39
CA ASN A 179 2.03 -11.20 -7.94
C ASN A 179 2.37 -12.64 -7.52
N GLY A 180 3.66 -12.96 -7.35
CA GLY A 180 4.11 -14.33 -7.07
C GLY A 180 4.55 -15.11 -8.29
N SER A 181 4.16 -14.71 -9.50
CA SER A 181 4.50 -15.40 -10.76
C SER A 181 5.19 -14.51 -11.77
N ALA A 182 4.70 -13.28 -11.94
CA ALA A 182 5.21 -12.30 -12.88
C ALA A 182 5.43 -10.95 -12.21
N TYR A 183 6.21 -10.11 -12.87
CA TYR A 183 6.44 -8.72 -12.54
C TYR A 183 5.69 -7.82 -13.52
N LEU A 184 5.11 -6.74 -12.99
CA LEU A 184 4.48 -5.68 -13.77
C LEU A 184 5.13 -4.35 -13.41
N ALA A 185 5.69 -3.66 -14.40
CA ALA A 185 6.15 -2.29 -14.31
C ALA A 185 5.12 -1.35 -14.92
N LEU A 186 4.90 -0.20 -14.29
CA LEU A 186 3.94 0.83 -14.72
C LEU A 186 4.67 2.16 -14.92
N SER A 187 4.46 2.77 -16.09
CA SER A 187 4.92 4.12 -16.39
C SER A 187 3.78 5.12 -16.28
N GLY A 188 4.08 6.38 -15.97
CA GLY A 188 3.06 7.42 -15.99
C GLY A 188 3.55 8.77 -15.47
N ALA A 189 3.24 9.85 -16.18
CA ALA A 189 3.49 11.22 -15.74
C ALA A 189 2.13 11.93 -15.62
N GLY A 190 1.53 11.91 -14.43
CA GLY A 190 0.21 12.50 -14.19
C GLY A 190 -0.72 11.59 -13.39
N PRO A 191 -2.04 11.83 -13.42
CA PRO A 191 -2.97 11.14 -12.56
C PRO A 191 -3.25 9.70 -12.99
N SER A 192 -2.68 9.15 -14.06
CA SER A 192 -2.94 7.78 -14.52
C SER A 192 -1.67 7.10 -15.08
N TRP A 193 -1.69 5.77 -15.10
CA TRP A 193 -0.65 4.99 -15.77
C TRP A 193 -0.79 5.11 -17.29
N ILE A 194 0.35 5.28 -17.98
CA ILE A 194 0.41 5.50 -19.41
C ILE A 194 0.85 4.22 -20.12
N ASN A 195 1.93 3.55 -19.70
CA ASN A 195 2.32 2.24 -20.25
C ASN A 195 2.47 1.20 -19.14
N ALA A 196 2.40 -0.07 -19.53
CA ALA A 196 2.79 -1.19 -18.68
C ALA A 196 3.80 -2.10 -19.39
N ALA A 197 4.64 -2.77 -18.61
CA ALA A 197 5.61 -3.74 -19.09
C ALA A 197 5.67 -4.94 -18.14
N VAL A 198 5.97 -6.12 -18.66
CA VAL A 198 5.94 -7.38 -17.92
C VAL A 198 7.27 -8.13 -17.99
N SER A 199 7.52 -8.94 -16.96
CA SER A 199 8.71 -9.79 -16.88
C SER A 199 8.43 -11.00 -16.00
N ASP A 200 8.90 -12.17 -16.38
CA ASP A 200 8.82 -13.36 -15.51
C ASP A 200 9.93 -13.39 -14.45
N SER A 201 11.05 -12.71 -14.73
CA SER A 201 12.25 -12.73 -13.88
C SER A 201 12.51 -11.43 -13.14
N GLY A 202 11.87 -10.32 -13.56
CA GLY A 202 12.22 -8.97 -13.14
C GLY A 202 13.55 -8.49 -13.74
N ALA A 203 14.17 -9.28 -14.62
CA ALA A 203 15.50 -8.99 -15.14
C ALA A 203 15.52 -8.09 -16.38
N SER A 204 14.46 -8.18 -17.16
CA SER A 204 14.22 -7.42 -18.38
C SER A 204 12.73 -7.41 -18.62
N PHE A 205 12.20 -6.28 -19.09
CA PHE A 205 10.77 -6.10 -19.29
C PHE A 205 10.44 -5.97 -20.78
N ILE A 206 9.31 -6.53 -21.18
CA ILE A 206 8.70 -6.35 -22.50
C ILE A 206 7.39 -5.57 -22.37
N SER A 207 6.97 -4.90 -23.43
CA SER A 207 5.73 -4.11 -23.41
C SER A 207 4.49 -4.98 -23.16
N SER A 208 3.59 -4.54 -22.27
CA SER A 208 2.26 -5.14 -22.10
C SER A 208 1.32 -4.59 -23.16
N THR A 209 1.17 -5.31 -24.27
CA THR A 209 0.30 -4.90 -25.37
C THR A 209 -1.17 -4.84 -24.97
N GLY A 210 -1.65 -5.76 -24.11
CA GLY A 210 -3.05 -5.75 -23.67
C GLY A 210 -3.38 -4.61 -22.71
N PHE A 211 -2.48 -4.22 -21.79
CA PHE A 211 -2.71 -2.98 -21.02
C PHE A 211 -2.72 -1.75 -21.92
N ASN A 212 -1.80 -1.67 -22.88
CA ASN A 212 -1.71 -0.53 -23.80
C ASN A 212 -2.93 -0.45 -24.73
N ALA A 213 -3.58 -1.58 -25.04
CA ALA A 213 -4.87 -1.60 -25.72
C ALA A 213 -5.99 -1.15 -24.79
N LEU A 214 -6.05 -1.70 -23.56
CA LEU A 214 -7.06 -1.36 -22.57
C LEU A 214 -7.07 0.13 -22.23
N ARG A 215 -5.90 0.75 -22.01
CA ARG A 215 -5.85 2.17 -21.62
C ARG A 215 -6.57 3.07 -22.62
N ASN A 216 -6.58 2.71 -23.91
CA ASN A 216 -7.21 3.51 -24.95
C ASN A 216 -8.74 3.45 -24.87
N THR A 217 -9.31 2.46 -24.17
CA THR A 217 -10.75 2.36 -23.89
C THR A 217 -11.15 3.11 -22.62
N VAL A 218 -10.17 3.64 -21.87
CA VAL A 218 -10.35 4.26 -20.56
C VAL A 218 -9.91 5.73 -20.68
N SER A 219 -10.85 6.68 -20.69
CA SER A 219 -10.47 8.09 -20.88
C SER A 219 -9.76 8.65 -19.63
N ALA A 220 -8.65 9.38 -19.84
CA ALA A 220 -7.86 9.95 -18.75
C ALA A 220 -8.65 10.95 -17.87
N ALA A 221 -9.68 11.59 -18.42
CA ALA A 221 -10.53 12.55 -17.72
C ALA A 221 -11.63 11.90 -16.86
N SER A 222 -12.06 10.67 -17.18
CA SER A 222 -13.13 10.00 -16.44
C SER A 222 -12.66 8.78 -15.65
N ALA A 223 -11.52 8.17 -15.97
CA ALA A 223 -11.20 6.84 -15.46
C ALA A 223 -9.68 6.63 -15.25
N ALA A 224 -9.06 7.50 -14.46
CA ALA A 224 -7.63 7.42 -14.21
C ALA A 224 -7.28 6.16 -13.39
N LEU A 225 -6.88 5.07 -14.06
CA LEU A 225 -6.23 3.92 -13.41
C LEU A 225 -4.90 4.40 -12.85
N ASN A 226 -4.91 4.79 -11.58
CA ASN A 226 -3.85 5.58 -10.96
C ASN A 226 -3.20 4.91 -9.76
N GLN A 227 -3.84 3.85 -9.29
CA GLN A 227 -3.25 2.90 -8.36
C GLN A 227 -3.01 1.58 -9.08
N GLY A 228 -1.93 0.92 -8.68
CA GLY A 228 -1.62 -0.44 -9.10
C GLY A 228 -1.12 -1.21 -7.89
N ILE A 229 -1.62 -2.41 -7.68
CA ILE A 229 -1.20 -3.25 -6.56
C ILE A 229 -1.24 -4.72 -6.96
N ALA A 230 -0.41 -5.54 -6.33
CA ALA A 230 -0.48 -6.98 -6.47
C ALA A 230 -1.10 -7.60 -5.21
N VAL A 231 -2.10 -8.45 -5.38
CA VAL A 231 -2.78 -9.15 -4.29
C VAL A 231 -3.07 -10.59 -4.70
N GLY A 232 -2.59 -11.54 -3.88
CA GLY A 232 -2.56 -12.93 -4.29
C GLY A 232 -1.81 -13.07 -5.63
N THR A 233 -2.44 -13.76 -6.59
CA THR A 233 -1.92 -13.99 -7.95
C THR A 233 -2.32 -12.90 -8.95
N LYS A 234 -2.94 -11.80 -8.52
CA LYS A 234 -3.48 -10.78 -9.44
C LYS A 234 -2.75 -9.45 -9.30
N PHE A 235 -2.52 -8.83 -10.45
CA PHE A 235 -2.36 -7.39 -10.56
C PHE A 235 -3.74 -6.74 -10.61
N VAL A 236 -3.90 -5.68 -9.82
CA VAL A 236 -5.14 -4.89 -9.73
C VAL A 236 -4.76 -3.43 -9.95
N LEU A 237 -5.18 -2.89 -11.08
CA LEU A 237 -5.02 -1.48 -11.44
C LEU A 237 -6.37 -0.81 -11.30
N PHE A 238 -6.45 0.32 -10.61
CA PHE A 238 -7.74 0.92 -10.30
C PHE A 238 -7.65 2.42 -10.05
N GLY A 239 -8.81 3.06 -10.08
CA GLY A 239 -9.00 4.46 -9.74
C GLY A 239 -10.47 4.82 -9.78
N ALA A 240 -10.81 5.99 -9.24
CA ALA A 240 -12.19 6.45 -9.15
C ALA A 240 -12.28 7.96 -9.37
N VAL A 241 -13.38 8.36 -9.99
CA VAL A 241 -13.77 9.73 -10.35
C VAL A 241 -15.30 9.76 -10.37
N GLY A 242 -15.89 10.79 -9.73
CA GLY A 242 -17.33 10.82 -9.49
C GLY A 242 -17.77 9.65 -8.62
N LYS A 243 -18.87 8.98 -9.00
CA LYS A 243 -19.36 7.79 -8.29
C LYS A 243 -18.85 6.46 -8.83
N ARG A 244 -17.93 6.47 -9.81
CA ARG A 244 -17.51 5.24 -10.49
C ARG A 244 -16.09 4.85 -10.07
N MET A 245 -15.91 3.55 -9.83
CA MET A 245 -14.63 2.90 -9.62
C MET A 245 -14.33 2.04 -10.85
N TRP A 246 -13.19 2.28 -11.48
CA TRP A 246 -12.66 1.45 -12.56
C TRP A 246 -11.61 0.50 -12.01
N THR A 247 -11.66 -0.75 -12.42
CA THR A 247 -10.70 -1.76 -11.99
C THR A 247 -10.34 -2.65 -13.17
N ALA A 248 -9.05 -2.69 -13.49
CA ALA A 248 -8.46 -3.62 -14.44
C ALA A 248 -7.69 -4.69 -13.66
N THR A 249 -8.01 -5.96 -13.88
CA THR A 249 -7.33 -7.08 -13.22
C THR A 249 -6.64 -7.98 -14.21
N SER A 250 -5.48 -8.52 -13.84
CA SER A 250 -4.70 -9.45 -14.68
C SER A 250 -3.90 -10.41 -13.83
N GLU A 251 -3.71 -11.65 -14.29
CA GLU A 251 -2.84 -12.66 -13.65
C GLU A 251 -1.46 -12.72 -14.31
N ASP A 252 -1.37 -12.38 -15.60
CA ASP A 252 -0.14 -12.47 -16.41
C ASP A 252 0.48 -11.09 -16.69
N GLY A 253 -0.24 -10.00 -16.40
CA GLY A 253 0.14 -8.63 -16.75
C GLY A 253 0.05 -8.33 -18.25
N HIS A 254 -0.41 -9.28 -19.08
CA HIS A 254 -0.64 -9.10 -20.51
C HIS A 254 -2.10 -8.80 -20.79
N ASN A 255 -3.01 -9.63 -20.29
CA ASN A 255 -4.44 -9.51 -20.56
C ASN A 255 -5.15 -8.94 -19.34
N PHE A 256 -5.94 -7.88 -19.54
CA PHE A 256 -6.63 -7.19 -18.45
C PHE A 256 -8.14 -7.19 -18.67
N ASP A 257 -8.86 -7.64 -17.65
CA ASP A 257 -10.31 -7.51 -17.58
C ASP A 257 -10.69 -6.20 -16.88
N LEU A 258 -11.49 -5.36 -17.54
CA LEU A 258 -11.96 -4.10 -16.99
C LEU A 258 -13.38 -4.23 -16.44
N LYS A 259 -13.56 -3.82 -15.20
CA LYS A 259 -14.86 -3.67 -14.53
C LYS A 259 -15.07 -2.23 -14.09
N VAL A 260 -16.32 -1.79 -14.14
CA VAL A 260 -16.76 -0.52 -13.55
C VAL A 260 -17.82 -0.80 -12.50
N GLN A 261 -17.63 -0.25 -11.32
CA GLN A 261 -18.59 -0.34 -10.21
C GLN A 261 -19.08 1.06 -9.83
N LEU A 262 -20.38 1.18 -9.54
CA LEU A 262 -20.93 2.35 -8.86
C LEU A 262 -20.69 2.25 -7.35
N LEU A 263 -20.07 3.26 -6.77
CA LEU A 263 -19.82 3.34 -5.34
C LEU A 263 -21.06 3.90 -4.61
N PRO A 264 -21.41 3.36 -3.42
CA PRO A 264 -22.55 3.80 -2.64
C PRO A 264 -22.24 5.11 -1.88
N LEU A 265 -21.98 6.18 -2.61
CA LEU A 265 -21.77 7.53 -2.06
C LEU A 265 -23.10 8.20 -1.76
N LEU A 266 -23.09 9.11 -0.78
CA LEU A 266 -24.23 9.97 -0.49
C LEU A 266 -24.58 10.84 -1.72
N ASP A 267 -25.83 11.29 -1.79
CA ASP A 267 -26.24 12.19 -2.86
C ASP A 267 -25.49 13.51 -2.78
N GLY A 268 -24.92 13.92 -3.93
CA GLY A 268 -24.05 15.09 -4.00
C GLY A 268 -22.62 14.89 -3.53
N GLU A 269 -22.19 13.66 -3.27
CA GLU A 269 -20.79 13.35 -2.97
C GLU A 269 -20.12 12.58 -4.10
N ASP A 270 -18.93 13.04 -4.49
CA ASP A 270 -18.14 12.48 -5.59
C ASP A 270 -16.70 12.20 -5.17
N VAL A 271 -16.14 11.09 -5.65
CA VAL A 271 -14.70 10.81 -5.55
C VAL A 271 -13.96 11.76 -6.49
N GLN A 272 -12.99 12.47 -5.93
CA GLN A 272 -12.06 13.30 -6.68
C GLN A 272 -10.84 12.51 -7.12
N SER A 273 -10.31 11.67 -6.22
CA SER A 273 -9.15 10.85 -6.52
C SER A 273 -8.97 9.69 -5.55
N ILE A 274 -8.34 8.62 -6.05
CA ILE A 274 -7.64 7.65 -5.22
C ILE A 274 -6.17 8.06 -5.18
N THR A 275 -5.58 8.09 -3.99
CA THR A 275 -4.27 8.74 -3.80
C THR A 275 -3.17 7.77 -3.40
N SER A 276 -3.53 6.68 -2.73
CA SER A 276 -2.60 5.64 -2.30
C SER A 276 -3.35 4.36 -1.98
N ALA A 277 -2.65 3.24 -2.01
CA ALA A 277 -3.20 1.94 -1.67
C ALA A 277 -2.15 0.99 -1.10
N ILE A 278 -2.59 0.08 -0.24
CA ILE A 278 -1.81 -0.99 0.36
C ILE A 278 -2.58 -2.31 0.30
N VAL A 279 -1.85 -3.42 0.43
CA VAL A 279 -2.44 -4.72 0.76
C VAL A 279 -2.13 -5.01 2.21
N LEU A 280 -3.17 -5.37 2.95
CA LEU A 280 -3.05 -5.91 4.30
C LEU A 280 -3.82 -7.21 4.35
N ASP A 281 -3.14 -8.31 4.68
CA ASP A 281 -3.70 -9.65 4.78
C ASP A 281 -4.60 -10.07 3.58
N GLY A 282 -4.17 -9.76 2.35
CA GLY A 282 -4.92 -10.09 1.14
C GLY A 282 -6.09 -9.16 0.80
N VAL A 283 -6.33 -8.13 1.62
CA VAL A 283 -7.34 -7.09 1.37
C VAL A 283 -6.66 -5.84 0.83
N ILE A 284 -7.22 -5.26 -0.23
CA ILE A 284 -6.76 -3.98 -0.74
C ILE A 284 -7.43 -2.89 0.09
N TYR A 285 -6.63 -1.95 0.61
CA TYR A 285 -7.11 -0.71 1.22
C TYR A 285 -6.58 0.47 0.45
N ALA A 286 -7.46 1.39 0.08
CA ALA A 286 -7.14 2.56 -0.71
C ALA A 286 -7.69 3.83 -0.08
N ARG A 287 -6.92 4.90 -0.19
CA ARG A 287 -7.28 6.23 0.30
C ARG A 287 -7.99 7.01 -0.81
N ALA A 288 -9.23 7.41 -0.55
CA ALA A 288 -10.03 8.24 -1.45
C ALA A 288 -10.27 9.63 -0.86
N VAL A 289 -10.14 10.65 -1.72
CA VAL A 289 -10.58 12.02 -1.42
C VAL A 289 -11.93 12.22 -2.10
N THR A 290 -12.93 12.66 -1.33
CA THR A 290 -14.26 12.99 -1.86
C THR A 290 -14.58 14.47 -1.64
N LEU A 291 -15.49 15.01 -2.44
CA LEU A 291 -16.10 16.33 -2.23
C LEU A 291 -17.61 16.15 -2.14
N ASP A 292 -18.24 16.86 -1.20
CA ASP A 292 -19.69 16.98 -1.14
C ASP A 292 -20.21 18.23 -1.86
N ASN A 293 -21.53 18.40 -1.94
CA ASN A 293 -22.20 19.55 -2.56
C ASN A 293 -21.81 20.92 -1.97
N ALA A 294 -21.27 20.95 -0.75
CA ALA A 294 -20.77 22.17 -0.12
C ALA A 294 -19.27 22.40 -0.42
N ASN A 295 -18.69 21.61 -1.33
CA ASN A 295 -17.26 21.56 -1.63
C ASN A 295 -16.40 21.21 -0.41
N ALA A 296 -16.96 20.52 0.60
CA ALA A 296 -16.18 20.06 1.73
C ALA A 296 -15.42 18.78 1.34
N SER A 297 -14.10 18.83 1.44
CA SER A 297 -13.24 17.68 1.15
C SER A 297 -13.26 16.69 2.31
N ARG A 298 -13.47 15.41 2.02
CA ARG A 298 -13.50 14.34 3.03
C ARG A 298 -12.51 13.25 2.67
N LEU A 299 -11.97 12.61 3.71
CA LEU A 299 -11.14 11.43 3.54
C LEU A 299 -11.94 10.17 3.80
N ARG A 300 -11.88 9.24 2.85
CA ARG A 300 -12.49 7.92 2.95
C ARG A 300 -11.47 6.81 2.75
N LEU A 301 -11.74 5.71 3.44
CA LEU A 301 -11.13 4.42 3.14
C LEU A 301 -12.04 3.67 2.17
N VAL A 302 -11.45 3.10 1.12
CA VAL A 302 -12.09 2.16 0.21
C VAL A 302 -11.38 0.83 0.37
N ALA A 303 -12.12 -0.28 0.38
CA ALA A 303 -11.50 -1.60 0.44
C ALA A 303 -12.08 -2.57 -0.58
N SER A 304 -11.26 -3.52 -1.00
CA SER A 304 -11.69 -4.70 -1.74
C SER A 304 -11.14 -5.95 -1.08
N TYR A 305 -12.05 -6.86 -0.74
CA TYR A 305 -11.77 -8.12 -0.05
C TYR A 305 -11.60 -9.30 -1.02
N ASP A 306 -11.82 -9.04 -2.31
CA ASP A 306 -11.91 -10.02 -3.39
C ASP A 306 -11.03 -9.61 -4.57
N ALA A 307 -9.83 -9.11 -4.27
CA ALA A 307 -8.79 -8.77 -5.23
C ALA A 307 -9.25 -7.82 -6.36
N GLY A 308 -9.99 -6.78 -5.99
CA GLY A 308 -10.49 -5.75 -6.90
C GLY A 308 -11.83 -6.07 -7.55
N ALA A 309 -12.41 -7.25 -7.32
CA ALA A 309 -13.68 -7.61 -7.95
C ALA A 309 -14.82 -6.70 -7.46
N ASN A 310 -14.90 -6.40 -6.16
CA ASN A 310 -15.87 -5.47 -5.60
C ASN A 310 -15.23 -4.53 -4.57
N TRP A 311 -15.73 -3.30 -4.54
CA TRP A 311 -15.25 -2.23 -3.68
C TRP A 311 -16.32 -1.83 -2.67
N ARG A 312 -15.87 -1.63 -1.44
CA ARG A 312 -16.69 -1.14 -0.32
C ARG A 312 -16.13 0.19 0.15
N LEU A 313 -17.04 1.11 0.46
CA LEU A 313 -16.70 2.43 0.96
C LEU A 313 -16.98 2.48 2.46
N PHE A 314 -16.00 2.89 3.25
CA PHE A 314 -16.22 3.16 4.66
C PHE A 314 -16.87 4.53 4.85
N PRO A 315 -17.59 4.75 5.97
CA PRO A 315 -17.98 6.10 6.39
C PRO A 315 -16.76 7.04 6.38
N PRO A 316 -16.94 8.35 6.19
CA PRO A 316 -15.83 9.31 6.25
C PRO A 316 -15.02 9.09 7.52
N ALA A 317 -13.73 8.80 7.36
CA ALA A 317 -12.82 8.62 8.49
C ALA A 317 -12.57 9.96 9.19
N PHE A 318 -12.73 11.06 8.44
CA PHE A 318 -12.56 12.42 8.91
C PHE A 318 -13.38 13.40 8.08
N VAL A 319 -13.91 14.42 8.76
CA VAL A 319 -14.51 15.61 8.15
C VAL A 319 -13.68 16.80 8.63
N PRO A 320 -12.78 17.37 7.82
CA PRO A 320 -12.22 18.68 8.12
C PRO A 320 -13.40 19.66 8.19
N ARG A 321 -13.64 20.30 9.34
CA ARG A 321 -14.69 21.34 9.45
C ARG A 321 -14.39 22.54 8.55
N THR A 322 -13.12 22.73 8.19
CA THR A 322 -12.64 23.73 7.22
C THR A 322 -11.35 23.22 6.58
N GLY A 323 -11.24 23.25 5.26
CA GLY A 323 -9.96 23.05 4.54
C GLY A 323 -9.88 21.83 3.62
N VAL A 324 -8.81 21.82 2.82
CA VAL A 324 -8.45 20.77 1.86
C VAL A 324 -7.83 19.58 2.61
N VAL A 325 -8.23 18.35 2.28
CA VAL A 325 -7.59 17.14 2.79
C VAL A 325 -6.13 17.11 2.32
N ASP A 326 -5.19 17.03 3.27
CA ASP A 326 -3.77 16.86 2.94
C ASP A 326 -3.57 15.52 2.23
N VAL A 327 -3.11 15.60 0.98
CA VAL A 327 -2.92 14.40 0.17
C VAL A 327 -1.55 13.75 0.35
N THR A 328 -0.66 14.36 1.11
CA THR A 328 0.75 13.94 1.25
C THR A 328 0.97 12.92 2.38
N THR A 329 -0.01 12.75 3.27
CA THR A 329 0.05 11.79 4.38
C THR A 329 -0.05 10.34 3.89
N PRO A 330 0.78 9.41 4.37
CA PRO A 330 0.79 8.05 3.85
C PRO A 330 -0.37 7.21 4.41
N ILE A 331 -0.68 6.16 3.66
CA ILE A 331 -1.30 4.94 4.18
C ILE A 331 -0.21 3.84 4.17
N PHE A 332 -0.05 3.11 5.26
CA PHE A 332 0.91 2.00 5.34
C PHE A 332 0.42 0.90 6.28
N ALA A 333 0.85 -0.34 6.05
CA ALA A 333 0.53 -1.44 6.94
C ALA A 333 1.34 -1.32 8.24
N LEU A 334 0.68 -1.59 9.36
CA LEU A 334 1.37 -1.80 10.63
C LEU A 334 1.94 -3.21 10.70
N GLU A 335 2.71 -3.48 11.74
CA GLU A 335 3.21 -4.82 11.99
C GLU A 335 2.05 -5.85 12.04
N PRO A 336 2.33 -7.12 11.72
CA PRO A 336 1.29 -8.13 11.57
C PRO A 336 0.33 -8.16 12.76
N GLY A 337 -0.97 -8.04 12.48
CA GLY A 337 -2.01 -8.04 13.51
C GLY A 337 -2.19 -6.73 14.27
N LYS A 338 -1.64 -5.59 13.80
CA LYS A 338 -1.96 -4.25 14.34
C LYS A 338 -2.74 -3.35 13.39
N GLY A 339 -3.03 -3.82 12.18
CA GLY A 339 -3.85 -3.11 11.21
C GLY A 339 -3.05 -2.25 10.24
N LEU A 340 -3.59 -1.07 9.93
CA LEU A 340 -2.96 -0.09 9.05
C LEU A 340 -2.79 1.23 9.77
N PHE A 341 -2.04 2.12 9.15
CA PHE A 341 -2.00 3.52 9.50
C PHE A 341 -2.60 4.30 8.31
N LEU A 342 -3.49 5.24 8.61
CA LEU A 342 -4.04 6.19 7.65
C LEU A 342 -3.76 7.59 8.18
N GLY A 343 -2.87 8.32 7.54
CA GLY A 343 -2.51 9.65 8.01
C GLY A 343 -3.56 10.70 7.68
N THR A 344 -4.04 11.41 8.70
CA THR A 344 -4.81 12.66 8.58
C THR A 344 -4.40 13.56 9.74
N GLN A 345 -3.87 14.77 9.51
CA GLN A 345 -3.64 15.80 10.55
C GLN A 345 -3.51 15.27 12.02
N GLY A 346 -2.62 14.30 12.30
CA GLY A 346 -2.44 13.74 13.65
C GLY A 346 -3.18 12.44 14.05
N MET A 347 -3.90 11.73 13.17
CA MET A 347 -4.60 10.47 13.49
C MET A 347 -4.02 9.25 12.79
N GLY A 348 -4.13 8.07 13.43
CA GLY A 348 -3.92 6.76 12.82
C GLY A 348 -5.16 5.89 13.03
N LEU A 349 -5.64 5.23 11.97
CA LEU A 349 -6.74 4.26 12.06
C LEU A 349 -6.18 2.87 12.38
N LEU A 350 -6.22 2.43 13.63
CA LEU A 350 -5.84 1.06 13.96
C LEU A 350 -6.98 0.10 13.58
N SER A 351 -6.61 -1.06 13.03
CA SER A 351 -7.55 -2.18 13.05
C SER A 351 -7.56 -2.67 14.50
N ASP A 352 -8.74 -2.68 15.12
CA ASP A 352 -8.91 -3.28 16.44
C ASP A 352 -8.89 -4.81 16.26
N VAL A 353 -7.71 -5.37 16.08
CA VAL A 353 -7.53 -6.82 15.89
C VAL A 353 -7.79 -7.60 17.18
N ASP A 354 -8.04 -6.90 18.29
CA ASP A 354 -8.56 -7.51 19.51
C ASP A 354 -10.05 -7.89 19.37
N ASN A 355 -10.82 -7.23 18.49
CA ASN A 355 -12.21 -7.63 18.17
C ASN A 355 -12.32 -8.74 17.11
N ASP A 356 -11.27 -8.99 16.32
CA ASP A 356 -11.21 -10.16 15.43
C ASP A 356 -10.89 -11.47 16.19
N ARG A 357 -10.55 -11.37 17.48
CA ARG A 357 -10.32 -12.53 18.36
C ARG A 357 -11.57 -13.00 19.10
N GLU A 358 -12.68 -12.26 19.05
CA GLU A 358 -13.92 -12.55 19.81
C GLU A 358 -15.11 -12.95 18.93
N PHE A 359 -14.90 -13.50 17.73
CA PHE A 359 -16.00 -14.17 17.02
C PHE A 359 -16.30 -15.54 17.64
N TYR A 360 -17.23 -15.53 18.60
CA TYR A 360 -17.97 -16.71 19.03
C TYR A 360 -19.01 -17.12 18.00
N TYR A 361 -19.16 -18.44 17.87
CA TYR A 361 -20.23 -19.11 17.14
C TYR A 361 -21.62 -18.66 17.62
N GLU A 362 -22.45 -18.10 16.75
CA GLU A 362 -23.87 -18.48 16.74
C GLU A 362 -23.98 -19.71 15.82
N GLN A 363 -23.58 -20.87 16.35
CA GLN A 363 -24.05 -22.13 15.82
C GLN A 363 -25.52 -22.22 16.22
N GLY A 364 -26.39 -22.40 15.23
CA GLY A 364 -27.82 -22.56 15.43
C GLY A 364 -28.11 -23.59 16.53
N ALA A 365 -28.80 -23.12 17.55
CA ALA A 365 -29.50 -23.94 18.53
C ALA A 365 -30.92 -23.38 18.69
N ALA A 366 -31.74 -23.61 17.67
CA ALA A 366 -33.16 -23.96 17.73
C ALA A 366 -33.68 -24.17 16.30
#